data_AF-A0A5D2AL49-F1
#
_entry.id   AF-A0A5D2AL49-F1
#
_cell.length_a   1.000
_cell.length_b   1.000
_cell.length_c   1.000
_cell.angle_alpha   90.00
_cell.angle_beta   90.00
_cell.angle_gamma   90.00
#
_symmetry.space_group_name_H-M   'P 1'
#
loop_
_entity.id
_entity.type
_entity.pdbx_description
1 polymer ?
#
loop_
_entity_poly.entity_id
_entity_poly.type
_entity_poly.pdbx_seq_one_letter_code
_entity_poly.pdbx_strand_id
1 'polypeptide(L)'
;YRFPKIVALDSQSDGKSSLIEALLGLRFNVHEIEMGTRQPLILQMVHYRSTLEPRCRFQKEDSKEHRSPVVLASTIADAIKSRTEALLKKTKTSVSPKPIVMRAEFAHCPNLTIIDTPGFDQKVACWFI
;
A
#
# COMPACT_ATOMS: atom_id res chain seq x y z
N TYR A 1 -8.55 -18.12 -16.90
CA TYR A 1 -7.57 -17.71 -15.88
C TYR A 1 -7.03 -16.33 -16.24
N ARG A 2 -7.42 -15.28 -15.51
CA ARG A 2 -6.77 -13.96 -15.66
C ARG A 2 -5.61 -13.92 -14.67
N PHE A 3 -4.39 -13.91 -15.17
CA PHE A 3 -3.21 -13.67 -14.34
C PHE A 3 -3.31 -12.25 -13.76
N PRO A 4 -3.07 -12.07 -12.45
CA PRO A 4 -2.91 -10.74 -11.90
C PRO A 4 -1.72 -10.09 -12.60
N LYS A 5 -1.95 -8.93 -13.22
CA LYS A 5 -0.84 -8.10 -13.69
C LYS A 5 -0.18 -7.53 -12.43
N ILE A 6 1.15 -7.52 -12.38
CA ILE A 6 1.91 -6.98 -11.24
C ILE A 6 2.63 -5.73 -11.73
N VAL A 7 2.46 -4.63 -11.02
CA VAL A 7 3.20 -3.39 -11.24
C VAL A 7 4.03 -3.13 -9.99
N ALA A 8 5.35 -3.22 -10.12
CA ALA A 8 6.29 -2.84 -9.07
C ALA A 8 6.77 -1.40 -9.35
N LEU A 9 6.74 -0.54 -8.34
CA LEU A 9 7.20 0.84 -8.43
C LEU A 9 8.39 1.02 -7.48
N ASP A 10 9.60 1.21 -8.03
CA ASP A 10 10.84 1.44 -7.25
C ASP A 10 11.32 2.92 -7.30
N SER A 11 11.88 3.45 -6.21
CA SER A 11 12.14 4.89 -5.93
C SER A 11 12.89 5.62 -7.05
N GLN A 12 12.66 6.88 -7.39
CA GLN A 12 12.42 8.09 -6.61
C GLN A 12 11.73 9.07 -7.56
N SER A 13 10.41 9.07 -7.64
CA SER A 13 9.70 10.07 -8.45
C SER A 13 8.43 10.46 -7.74
N ASP A 14 8.22 11.77 -7.57
CA ASP A 14 7.07 12.40 -6.89
C ASP A 14 5.69 12.00 -7.48
N GLY A 15 5.66 11.21 -8.56
CA GLY A 15 4.45 10.79 -9.27
C GLY A 15 3.94 9.37 -9.01
N LYS A 16 4.57 8.53 -8.16
CA LYS A 16 4.09 7.15 -7.91
C LYS A 16 2.78 7.14 -7.14
N SER A 17 2.72 7.86 -6.03
CA SER A 17 1.50 8.04 -5.25
C SER A 17 0.42 8.65 -6.14
N SER A 18 0.76 9.68 -6.94
CA SER A 18 -0.18 10.26 -7.91
C SER A 18 -0.66 9.28 -8.99
N LEU A 19 0.19 8.36 -9.45
CA LEU A 19 -0.19 7.31 -10.40
C LEU A 19 -1.12 6.28 -9.74
N ILE A 20 -0.82 5.86 -8.52
CA ILE A 20 -1.68 4.97 -7.72
C ILE A 20 -3.03 5.64 -7.48
N GLU A 21 -3.04 6.93 -7.12
CA GLU A 21 -4.24 7.72 -6.92
C GLU A 21 -5.07 7.86 -8.20
N ALA A 22 -4.42 8.13 -9.33
CA ALA A 22 -5.07 8.21 -10.64
C ALA A 22 -5.65 6.85 -11.08
N LEU A 23 -4.97 5.73 -10.79
CA LEU A 23 -5.45 4.38 -11.09
C LEU A 23 -6.66 3.97 -10.24
N LEU A 24 -6.75 4.47 -9.02
CA LEU A 24 -7.77 4.08 -8.06
C LEU A 24 -8.93 5.07 -7.96
N GLY A 25 -8.75 6.30 -8.45
CA GLY A 25 -9.70 7.40 -8.21
C GLY A 25 -9.80 7.80 -6.73
N LEU A 26 -8.81 7.40 -5.92
CA LEU A 26 -8.79 7.56 -4.47
C LEU A 26 -7.46 8.19 -4.05
N ARG A 27 -7.49 9.08 -3.06
CA ARG A 27 -6.27 9.67 -2.48
C ARG A 27 -5.71 8.76 -1.39
N PHE A 28 -4.45 8.37 -1.51
CA PHE A 28 -3.73 7.52 -0.54
C PHE A 28 -2.50 8.20 0.04
N ASN A 29 -2.08 9.35 -0.50
CA ASN A 29 -0.77 9.89 -0.16
C ASN A 29 -0.75 10.55 1.23
N VAL A 30 -0.04 9.93 2.16
CA VAL A 30 0.44 10.57 3.39
C VAL A 30 1.59 11.48 2.96
N HIS A 31 1.35 12.79 2.90
CA HIS A 31 2.40 13.77 2.61
C HIS A 31 3.30 13.93 3.84
N GLU A 32 4.29 13.05 4.02
CA GLU A 32 5.37 13.27 4.99
C GLU A 32 6.62 13.79 4.29
N ILE A 33 7.12 14.92 4.81
CA ILE A 33 8.15 15.78 4.21
C ILE A 33 9.58 15.23 4.46
N GLU A 34 9.76 14.20 5.29
CA GLU A 34 11.10 13.80 5.74
C GLU A 34 11.49 12.33 5.54
N MET A 35 10.55 11.39 5.40
CA MET A 35 10.85 9.97 5.16
C MET A 35 9.74 9.37 4.30
N GLY A 36 10.08 8.82 3.12
CA GLY A 36 9.11 8.19 2.22
C GLY A 36 8.47 6.91 2.78
N THR A 37 8.03 6.00 1.90
CA THR A 37 7.49 4.69 2.30
C THR A 37 8.50 3.95 3.22
N ARG A 38 8.14 3.65 4.47
CA ARG A 38 9.02 2.95 5.46
C ARG A 38 8.73 1.45 5.59
N GLN A 39 7.67 1.01 4.92
CA GLN A 39 7.18 -0.37 4.90
C GLN A 39 6.55 -0.64 3.52
N PRO A 40 6.84 -1.77 2.84
CA PRO A 40 6.23 -2.04 1.55
C PRO A 40 4.69 -2.05 1.62
N LEU A 41 4.02 -1.43 0.65
CA LEU A 41 2.58 -1.48 0.50
C LEU A 41 2.23 -2.34 -0.72
N ILE A 42 1.51 -3.44 -0.47
CA ILE A 42 0.97 -4.30 -1.52
C ILE A 42 -0.52 -4.00 -1.65
N LEU A 43 -0.92 -3.42 -2.77
CA LEU A 43 -2.30 -3.12 -3.09
C LEU A 43 -2.84 -4.12 -4.12
N GLN A 44 -3.80 -4.93 -3.69
CA GLN A 44 -4.52 -5.88 -4.53
C GLN A 44 -5.84 -5.26 -4.98
N MET A 45 -5.93 -4.87 -6.25
CA MET A 45 -7.18 -4.43 -6.87
C MET A 45 -7.92 -5.63 -7.43
N VAL A 46 -9.20 -5.74 -7.08
CA VAL A 46 -10.08 -6.78 -7.59
C VAL A 46 -11.35 -6.17 -8.14
N HIS A 47 -11.54 -6.37 -9.44
CA HIS A 47 -12.75 -5.97 -10.14
C HIS A 47 -13.97 -6.67 -9.52
N TYR A 48 -14.91 -5.88 -9.00
CA TYR A 48 -16.14 -6.39 -8.41
C TYR A 48 -17.34 -5.55 -8.84
N ARG A 49 -18.16 -6.09 -9.76
CA ARG A 49 -19.22 -5.35 -10.46
C ARG A 49 -20.29 -4.76 -9.53
N SER A 50 -20.57 -5.40 -8.40
CA SER A 50 -21.65 -4.98 -7.49
C SER A 50 -21.23 -3.89 -6.49
N THR A 51 -20.11 -3.21 -6.73
CA THR A 51 -19.55 -2.22 -5.80
C THR A 51 -19.02 -1.05 -6.61
N LEU A 52 -19.78 0.05 -6.62
CA LEU A 52 -19.38 1.27 -7.34
C LEU A 52 -18.28 2.02 -6.57
N GLU A 53 -18.43 2.10 -5.25
CA GLU A 53 -17.47 2.74 -4.35
C GLU A 53 -16.40 1.76 -3.86
N PRO A 54 -15.11 2.13 -3.85
CA PRO A 54 -14.01 1.28 -3.43
C PRO A 54 -14.16 0.75 -2.00
N ARG A 55 -14.25 -0.58 -1.87
CA ARG A 55 -14.21 -1.27 -0.58
C ARG A 55 -12.77 -1.66 -0.27
N CYS A 56 -12.13 -0.87 0.57
CA CYS A 56 -10.76 -1.09 0.99
C CYS A 56 -10.70 -1.91 2.29
N ARG A 57 -9.88 -2.96 2.33
CA ARG A 57 -9.65 -3.78 3.51
C ARG A 57 -8.19 -4.12 3.64
N PHE A 58 -7.65 -3.97 4.84
CA PHE A 58 -6.31 -4.45 5.12
C PHE A 58 -6.32 -5.92 5.53
N GLN A 59 -5.28 -6.64 5.15
CA GLN A 59 -4.99 -7.95 5.69
C GLN A 59 -4.58 -7.82 7.17
N LYS A 60 -4.96 -8.81 8.00
CA LYS A 60 -4.45 -8.90 9.38
C LYS A 60 -3.05 -9.51 9.36
N GLU A 61 -2.20 -9.10 10.30
CA GLU A 61 -0.79 -9.54 10.34
C GLU A 61 -0.61 -11.07 10.38
N ASP A 62 -1.57 -11.81 10.93
CA ASP A 62 -1.48 -13.26 11.16
C ASP A 62 -2.52 -14.07 10.36
N SER A 63 -3.21 -13.47 9.39
CA SER A 63 -4.16 -14.21 8.55
C SER A 63 -4.09 -13.84 7.08
N LYS A 64 -4.24 -14.84 6.22
CA LYS A 64 -4.38 -14.61 4.76
C LYS A 64 -5.73 -13.98 4.40
N GLU A 65 -6.66 -13.89 5.35
CA GLU A 65 -8.02 -13.43 5.13
C GLU A 65 -8.18 -11.91 5.27
N HIS A 66 -8.85 -11.30 4.28
CA HIS A 66 -9.26 -9.90 4.31
C HIS A 66 -10.58 -9.73 5.10
N ARG A 67 -10.59 -10.17 6.37
CA ARG A 67 -11.74 -10.04 7.30
C ARG A 67 -11.77 -8.72 8.09
N SER A 68 -10.83 -7.82 7.85
CA SER A 68 -10.87 -6.49 8.48
C SER A 68 -12.10 -5.70 8.03
N PRO A 69 -12.63 -4.80 8.88
CA PRO A 69 -13.70 -3.90 8.48
C PRO A 69 -13.30 -3.09 7.24
N VAL A 70 -14.30 -2.71 6.45
CA VAL A 70 -14.09 -1.81 5.31
C VAL A 70 -13.60 -0.47 5.86
N VAL A 71 -12.53 0.03 5.27
CA VAL A 71 -11.91 1.32 5.61
C VAL A 71 -12.42 2.37 4.64
N LEU A 72 -12.77 3.54 5.16
CA LEU A 72 -13.15 4.70 4.36
C LEU A 72 -11.92 5.22 3.61
N ALA A 73 -12.09 5.64 2.36
CA ALA A 73 -11.00 6.18 1.54
C ALA A 73 -10.19 7.28 2.24
N SER A 74 -10.87 8.18 2.95
CA SER A 74 -10.25 9.29 3.68
C SER A 74 -9.34 8.87 4.83
N THR A 75 -9.53 7.67 5.39
CA THR A 75 -8.76 7.20 6.56
C THR A 75 -7.69 6.17 6.21
N ILE A 76 -7.55 5.82 4.93
CA ILE A 76 -6.57 4.80 4.49
C ILE A 76 -5.15 5.26 4.77
N ALA A 77 -4.84 6.52 4.47
CA ALA A 77 -3.55 7.16 4.76
C ALA A 77 -3.19 7.05 6.25
N ASP A 78 -4.08 7.47 7.14
CA ASP A 78 -3.89 7.39 8.59
C ASP A 78 -3.76 5.94 9.08
N ALA A 79 -4.52 5.01 8.48
CA ALA A 79 -4.44 3.60 8.83
C ALA A 79 -3.11 2.96 8.42
N ILE A 80 -2.55 3.33 7.24
CA ILE A 80 -1.22 2.90 6.81
C ILE A 80 -0.15 3.45 7.76
N LYS A 81 -0.23 4.74 8.09
CA LYS A 81 0.69 5.40 9.03
C LYS A 81 0.67 4.73 10.40
N SER A 82 -0.51 4.57 11.00
CA SER A 82 -0.68 3.97 12.32
C SER A 82 -0.14 2.53 12.38
N ARG A 83 -0.37 1.73 11.33
CA ARG A 83 0.18 0.36 11.23
C ARG A 83 1.70 0.36 11.16
N THR A 84 2.25 1.27 10.35
CA THR A 84 3.69 1.41 10.19
C THR A 84 4.34 1.79 11.53
N GLU A 85 3.83 2.83 12.19
CA GLU A 85 4.33 3.28 13.49
C GLU A 85 4.22 2.19 14.57
N ALA A 86 3.08 1.48 14.63
CA ALA A 86 2.87 0.40 15.59
C ALA A 86 3.90 -0.74 15.40
N LEU A 87 4.16 -1.13 14.14
CA LEU A 87 5.14 -2.17 13.83
C LEU A 87 6.56 -1.71 14.18
N LEU A 88 6.97 -0.52 13.73
CA LEU A 88 8.31 0.02 13.95
C LEU A 88 8.60 0.23 15.45
N LYS A 89 7.60 0.67 16.22
CA LYS A 89 7.72 0.79 17.69
C LYS A 89 7.91 -0.56 18.36
N LYS A 90 7.24 -1.61 17.85
CA LYS A 90 7.35 -2.99 18.36
C LYS A 90 8.71 -3.61 18.01
N THR A 91 9.21 -3.41 16.79
CA THR A 91 10.48 -3.97 16.32
C THR A 91 11.70 -3.14 16.68
N LYS A 92 11.52 -1.88 17.11
CA LYS A 92 12.59 -0.89 17.34
C LYS A 92 13.46 -0.67 16.09
N THR A 93 12.85 -0.69 14.90
CA THR A 93 13.52 -0.45 13.61
C THR A 93 13.00 0.84 12.96
N SER A 94 13.79 1.44 12.06
CA SER A 94 13.38 2.61 11.27
C SER A 94 12.60 2.24 10.00
N VAL A 95 12.84 1.04 9.48
CA VAL A 95 12.17 0.45 8.31
C VAL A 95 11.81 -1.01 8.61
N SER A 96 10.85 -1.56 7.87
CA SER A 96 10.48 -2.99 7.97
C SER A 96 10.24 -3.60 6.59
N PRO A 97 10.77 -4.82 6.32
CA PRO A 97 10.49 -5.54 5.08
C PRO A 97 9.10 -6.21 5.09
N LYS A 98 8.41 -6.25 6.24
CA LYS A 98 7.08 -6.86 6.35
C LYS A 98 6.07 -5.99 5.59
N PRO A 99 5.35 -6.48 4.58
CA PRO A 99 4.44 -5.64 3.80
C PRO A 99 3.13 -5.33 4.55
N ILE A 100 2.56 -4.15 4.29
CA ILE A 100 1.15 -3.88 4.51
C ILE A 100 0.41 -4.35 3.27
N VAL A 101 -0.50 -5.32 3.43
CA VAL A 101 -1.35 -5.79 2.33
C VAL A 101 -2.73 -5.16 2.45
N MET A 102 -3.17 -4.48 1.40
CA MET A 102 -4.51 -3.90 1.27
C MET A 102 -5.18 -4.45 0.02
N ARG A 103 -6.47 -4.75 0.13
CA ARG A 103 -7.33 -5.15 -0.98
C ARG A 103 -8.39 -4.09 -1.22
N ALA A 104 -8.50 -3.63 -2.46
CA ALA A 104 -9.53 -2.69 -2.91
C ALA A 104 -10.42 -3.38 -3.93
N GLU A 105 -11.74 -3.38 -3.68
CA GLU A 105 -12.73 -4.02 -4.54
C GLU A 105 -13.72 -2.98 -5.07
N PHE A 106 -13.83 -2.82 -6.39
CA PHE A 106 -14.86 -1.99 -7.04
C PHE A 106 -15.02 -2.29 -8.53
N ALA A 107 -16.11 -1.79 -9.12
CA ALA A 107 -16.53 -2.07 -10.49
C ALA A 107 -15.59 -1.47 -11.54
N HIS A 108 -14.88 -0.39 -11.20
CA HIS A 108 -14.05 0.34 -12.16
C HIS A 108 -12.55 -0.01 -12.08
N CYS A 109 -12.11 -0.89 -11.18
CA CYS A 109 -10.71 -1.34 -11.16
C CYS A 109 -10.45 -2.56 -12.06
N PRO A 110 -9.23 -2.68 -12.60
CA PRO A 110 -8.72 -3.92 -13.15
C PRO A 110 -8.25 -4.89 -12.05
N ASN A 111 -8.16 -6.18 -12.38
CA ASN A 111 -7.47 -7.15 -11.53
C ASN A 111 -5.95 -6.96 -11.64
N LEU A 112 -5.36 -6.24 -10.69
CA LEU A 112 -3.94 -5.84 -10.67
C LEU A 112 -3.42 -5.88 -9.23
N THR A 113 -2.14 -6.23 -9.06
CA THR A 113 -1.41 -6.00 -7.81
C THR A 113 -0.36 -4.91 -8.02
N ILE A 114 -0.40 -3.87 -7.20
CA ILE A 114 0.61 -2.82 -7.16
C ILE A 114 1.48 -3.06 -5.93
N ILE A 115 2.79 -2.99 -6.09
CA ILE A 115 3.75 -3.07 -5.00
C ILE A 115 4.51 -1.75 -4.97
N ASP A 116 4.32 -1.00 -3.89
CA ASP A 116 5.10 0.17 -3.54
C ASP A 116 6.13 -0.23 -2.48
N THR A 117 7.41 0.00 -2.74
CA THR A 117 8.50 -0.37 -1.85
C THR A 117 9.13 0.87 -1.23
N PRO A 118 9.68 0.77 -0.01
CA PRO A 118 10.52 1.81 0.55
C PRO A 118 11.60 2.22 -0.44
N GLY A 119 11.74 3.54 -0.63
CA GLY A 119 12.82 4.05 -1.45
C GLY A 119 14.17 3.84 -0.79
N PHE A 120 15.11 3.26 -1.52
CA PHE A 120 16.50 3.31 -1.12
C PHE A 120 16.99 4.74 -1.37
N ASP A 121 17.33 5.45 -0.30
CA ASP A 121 18.05 6.70 -0.42
C ASP A 121 19.33 6.43 -1.20
N GLN A 122 19.49 7.02 -2.38
CA GLN A 122 20.72 6.91 -3.16
C GLN A 122 21.91 7.60 -2.46
N LYS A 123 21.69 8.19 -1.27
CA LYS A 123 22.74 8.67 -0.36
C LYS A 123 23.20 7.63 0.66
N VAL A 124 22.50 6.51 0.84
CA VAL A 124 22.90 5.43 1.74
C VAL A 124 22.64 4.08 1.05
N ALA A 125 23.48 3.79 0.04
CA ALA A 125 23.74 2.41 -0.35
C ALA A 125 24.46 1.70 0.81
N CYS A 126 23.68 0.97 1.61
CA CYS A 126 24.02 -0.06 2.61
C CYS A 126 22.75 -0.16 3.45
N TRP A 127 22.07 -1.29 3.67
CA TRP A 127 22.47 -2.63 4.07
C TRP A 127 21.36 -3.56 3.53
N PHE A 128 21.60 -4.72 2.91
CA PHE A 128 22.10 -5.95 3.53
C PHE A 128 22.76 -6.85 2.48
N ILE A 129 24.05 -7.14 2.71
CA ILE A 129 24.50 -8.52 2.90
C ILE A 129 24.18 -8.87 4.36
#